data_AF-A0A378RMD0-F1
#
_entry.id   AF-A0A378RMD0-F1
#
_cell.length_a   1.000
_cell.length_b   1.000
_cell.length_c   1.000
_cell.angle_alpha   90.00
_cell.angle_beta   90.00
_cell.angle_gamma   90.00
#
_symmetry.space_group_name_H-M   'P 1'
#
loop_
_entity.id
_entity.type
_entity.pdbx_description
1 polymer ?
#
loop_
_entity_poly.entity_id
_entity_poly.type
_entity_poly.pdbx_seq_one_letter_code
_entity_poly.pdbx_strand_id
1 'polypeptide(L)'
;MERKRNILVVSIGLLCCTCSLAQVDTLYIGKYKHTYGASTSLTQEYLSLNYEEDKKEFTFEPNRPLNIGLAFSWKNSSLSYRHGFSGMRDKEKGKSSTVDLQYHLVGKKFLVDFYFQQYKGFYRYDEDNKIYLSFNDLRINMYGGRFTYVFNSDKFSIGAANNRNSIQKKSAGALLIGGTSFLTVIKNTPELSEGIQGNDRRSFSFGPTVGYAYNWVLWKKFLVSPSFSVGINGIFDENLQTRNTVFYVNGQIASTLNLAYQGEEWGVGIRSSLNAMYFDKVEGYTTQLSNKSFSLFLTKRFSLKKDPKILQYDLIDLLNPSTY
;
A
#
# COMPACT_ATOMS: atom_id res chain seq x y z
N MET A 1 -6.58 44.49 9.37
CA MET A 1 -5.57 43.89 8.48
C MET A 1 -5.81 42.40 8.44
N GLU A 2 -6.58 41.95 7.45
CA GLU A 2 -6.97 40.54 7.30
C GLU A 2 -5.82 39.70 6.71
N ARG A 3 -5.52 38.59 7.39
CA ARG A 3 -4.47 37.64 7.01
C ARG A 3 -5.06 36.67 5.97
N LYS A 4 -4.77 36.89 4.68
CA LYS A 4 -5.16 35.97 3.60
C LYS A 4 -4.55 34.59 3.84
N ARG A 5 -5.42 33.59 4.04
CA ARG A 5 -5.06 32.17 4.18
C ARG A 5 -4.90 31.60 2.77
N ASN A 6 -3.67 31.49 2.30
CA ASN A 6 -3.38 30.87 1.00
C ASN A 6 -3.70 29.37 1.09
N ILE A 7 -4.84 28.97 0.53
CA ILE A 7 -5.23 27.58 0.33
C ILE A 7 -4.49 27.13 -0.93
N LEU A 8 -3.42 26.34 -0.75
CA LEU A 8 -2.76 25.64 -1.84
C LEU A 8 -3.70 24.53 -2.33
N VAL A 9 -4.44 24.82 -3.40
CA VAL A 9 -5.21 23.81 -4.12
C VAL A 9 -4.22 22.98 -4.92
N VAL A 10 -3.91 21.77 -4.45
CA VAL A 10 -3.12 20.80 -5.20
C VAL A 10 -4.03 20.22 -6.28
N SER A 11 -3.90 20.74 -7.49
CA SER A 11 -4.52 20.22 -8.69
C SER A 11 -3.99 18.81 -8.96
N ILE A 12 -4.80 17.79 -8.71
CA ILE A 12 -4.51 16.42 -9.12
C ILE A 12 -4.58 16.39 -10.65
N GLY A 13 -3.41 16.43 -11.30
CA GLY A 13 -3.31 16.22 -12.73
C GLY A 13 -3.74 14.80 -13.07
N LEU A 14 -4.99 14.62 -13.47
CA LEU A 14 -5.44 13.40 -14.13
C LEU A 14 -4.67 13.28 -15.45
N LEU A 15 -3.68 12.38 -15.48
CA LEU A 15 -3.18 11.85 -16.74
C LEU A 15 -4.36 11.18 -17.44
N CYS A 16 -4.84 11.85 -18.49
CA CYS A 16 -5.89 11.37 -19.36
C CYS A 16 -5.31 10.19 -20.16
N CYS A 17 -5.32 8.99 -19.56
CA CYS A 17 -5.02 7.75 -20.27
C CYS A 17 -6.15 7.51 -21.27
N THR A 18 -5.84 7.65 -22.55
CA THR A 18 -6.70 7.16 -23.63
C THR A 18 -6.97 5.67 -23.39
N CYS A 19 -8.20 5.35 -22.99
CA CYS A 19 -8.67 3.97 -22.80
C CYS A 19 -8.79 3.29 -24.17
N SER A 20 -7.67 2.89 -24.78
CA SER A 20 -7.72 1.94 -25.89
C SER A 20 -8.40 0.67 -25.37
N LEU A 21 -9.45 0.18 -26.05
CA LEU A 21 -10.09 -1.10 -25.75
C LEU A 21 -9.06 -2.21 -25.94
N ALA A 22 -8.34 -2.56 -24.87
CA ALA A 22 -7.40 -3.66 -24.89
C ALA A 22 -8.18 -4.97 -25.08
N GLN A 23 -7.83 -5.71 -26.13
CA GLN A 23 -8.31 -7.06 -26.36
C GLN A 23 -7.56 -8.01 -25.42
N VAL A 24 -8.31 -8.81 -24.66
CA VAL A 24 -7.76 -9.79 -23.71
C VAL A 24 -7.70 -11.15 -24.39
N ASP A 25 -6.56 -11.82 -24.32
CA ASP A 25 -6.42 -13.20 -24.78
C ASP A 25 -7.02 -14.17 -23.76
N THR A 26 -8.19 -14.71 -24.10
CA THR A 26 -8.95 -15.61 -23.23
C THR A 26 -8.29 -16.97 -22.99
N LEU A 27 -7.27 -17.33 -23.78
CA LEU A 27 -6.42 -18.51 -23.55
C LEU A 27 -5.45 -18.27 -22.38
N TYR A 28 -5.06 -17.03 -22.14
CA TYR A 28 -4.16 -16.64 -21.05
C TYR A 28 -4.92 -16.18 -19.80
N ILE A 29 -6.01 -15.44 -19.99
CA ILE A 29 -6.75 -14.79 -18.89
C ILE A 29 -8.20 -15.28 -18.87
N GLY A 30 -8.62 -15.79 -17.72
CA GLY A 30 -10.01 -16.17 -17.41
C GLY A 30 -10.73 -15.12 -16.58
N LYS A 31 -12.07 -15.19 -16.63
CA LYS A 31 -12.95 -14.45 -15.72
C LYS A 31 -13.55 -15.42 -14.72
N TYR A 32 -13.77 -14.97 -13.50
CA TYR A 32 -14.60 -15.72 -12.55
C TYR A 32 -16.07 -15.65 -12.97
N LYS A 33 -16.81 -16.72 -12.70
CA LYS A 33 -18.27 -16.78 -12.89
C LYS A 33 -19.00 -15.83 -11.93
N HIS A 34 -18.42 -15.66 -10.75
CA HIS A 34 -18.93 -14.82 -9.67
C HIS A 34 -18.22 -13.46 -9.66
N THR A 35 -19.00 -12.38 -9.63
CA THR A 35 -18.52 -10.99 -9.74
C THR A 35 -18.16 -10.35 -8.39
N TYR A 36 -18.60 -10.97 -7.29
CA TYR A 36 -18.34 -10.50 -5.93
C TYR A 36 -17.40 -11.46 -5.20
N GLY A 37 -16.62 -10.91 -4.28
CA GLY A 37 -15.77 -11.67 -3.37
C GLY A 37 -15.73 -11.06 -1.98
N ALA A 38 -15.83 -11.90 -0.96
CA ALA A 38 -15.51 -11.54 0.41
C ALA A 38 -14.23 -12.25 0.81
N SER A 39 -13.27 -11.53 1.37
CA SER A 39 -12.01 -12.09 1.83
C SER A 39 -11.78 -11.78 3.29
N THR A 40 -11.23 -12.74 4.01
CA THR A 40 -10.64 -12.53 5.32
C THR A 40 -9.15 -12.81 5.25
N SER A 41 -8.35 -12.11 6.04
CA SER A 41 -6.91 -12.36 6.13
C SER A 41 -6.41 -12.31 7.56
N LEU A 42 -5.38 -13.11 7.84
CA LEU A 42 -4.52 -12.98 9.01
C LEU A 42 -3.22 -12.35 8.54
N THR A 43 -2.91 -11.16 9.06
CA THR A 43 -1.81 -10.35 8.54
C THR A 43 -0.88 -9.93 9.67
N GLN A 44 0.40 -10.27 9.54
CA GLN A 44 1.47 -9.69 10.35
C GLN A 44 2.09 -8.53 9.57
N GLU A 45 2.18 -7.35 10.19
CA GLU A 45 2.75 -6.14 9.58
C GLU A 45 3.90 -5.62 10.44
N TYR A 46 4.97 -5.22 9.78
CA TYR A 46 6.14 -4.59 10.38
C TYR A 46 6.30 -3.24 9.72
N LEU A 47 5.79 -2.20 10.38
CA LEU A 47 6.06 -0.81 10.06
C LEU A 47 7.22 -0.37 10.95
N SER A 48 8.33 0.04 10.35
CA SER A 48 9.46 0.59 11.09
C SER A 48 9.76 2.01 10.61
N LEU A 49 9.94 2.90 11.58
CA LEU A 49 10.53 4.21 11.38
C LEU A 49 11.93 4.16 12.00
N ASN A 50 12.95 4.11 11.14
CA ASN A 50 14.34 4.05 11.56
C ASN A 50 14.97 5.43 11.48
N TYR A 51 15.76 5.79 12.49
CA TYR A 51 16.65 6.94 12.48
C TYR A 51 18.08 6.46 12.69
N GLU A 52 19.00 6.84 11.84
CA GLU A 52 20.43 6.55 12.01
C GLU A 52 21.19 7.85 12.25
N GLU A 53 21.87 7.96 13.39
CA GLU A 53 22.71 9.10 13.77
C GLU A 53 24.03 8.57 14.34
N ASP A 54 25.17 9.01 13.80
CA ASP A 54 26.52 8.63 14.27
C ASP A 54 26.73 7.12 14.53
N LYS A 55 26.20 6.27 13.65
CA LYS A 55 26.22 4.79 13.70
C LYS A 55 25.34 4.15 14.79
N LYS A 56 24.48 4.93 15.46
CA LYS A 56 23.39 4.40 16.29
C LYS A 56 22.10 4.37 15.48
N GLU A 57 21.42 3.22 15.50
CA GLU A 57 20.11 3.06 14.87
C GLU A 57 19.02 3.09 15.95
N PHE A 58 18.01 3.93 15.73
CA PHE A 58 16.81 4.01 16.55
C PHE A 58 15.61 3.56 15.74
N THR A 59 15.09 2.38 16.03
CA THR A 59 13.93 1.79 15.35
C THR A 59 12.67 1.94 16.19
N PHE A 60 11.67 2.62 15.63
CA PHE A 60 10.34 2.75 16.20
C PHE A 60 9.36 1.84 15.48
N GLU A 61 8.65 1.02 16.25
CA GLU A 61 7.65 0.09 15.71
C GLU A 61 6.33 0.24 16.49
N PRO A 62 5.18 0.11 15.82
CA PRO A 62 3.93 -0.01 16.54
C PRO A 62 3.82 -1.42 17.15
N ASN A 63 3.28 -1.52 18.36
CA ASN A 63 2.95 -2.80 19.02
C ASN A 63 1.76 -3.46 18.32
N ARG A 64 2.06 -4.16 17.21
CA ARG A 64 1.08 -4.80 16.34
C ARG A 64 1.37 -6.28 16.22
N PRO A 65 0.64 -7.12 16.97
CA PRO A 65 0.61 -8.55 16.72
C PRO A 65 -0.15 -8.82 15.41
N LEU A 66 -0.55 -10.08 15.23
CA LEU A 66 -1.38 -10.53 14.12
C LEU A 66 -2.70 -9.75 14.02
N ASN A 67 -2.97 -9.18 12.85
CA ASN A 67 -4.19 -8.43 12.52
C ASN A 67 -5.18 -9.30 11.73
N ILE A 68 -6.48 -9.02 11.86
CA ILE A 68 -7.49 -9.57 10.94
C ILE A 68 -7.85 -8.50 9.90
N GLY A 69 -7.77 -8.90 8.63
CA GLY A 69 -8.25 -8.12 7.50
C GLY A 69 -9.60 -8.63 7.01
N LEU A 70 -10.45 -7.70 6.61
CA LEU A 70 -11.65 -7.96 5.82
C LEU A 70 -11.52 -7.20 4.52
N ALA A 71 -11.84 -7.87 3.40
CA ALA A 71 -11.89 -7.22 2.11
C ALA A 71 -13.14 -7.64 1.35
N PHE A 72 -13.70 -6.70 0.61
CA PHE A 72 -14.81 -6.93 -0.30
C PHE A 72 -14.36 -6.52 -1.70
N SER A 73 -14.53 -7.42 -2.67
CA SER A 73 -14.27 -7.16 -4.08
C SER A 73 -15.56 -7.23 -4.88
N TRP A 74 -15.70 -6.31 -5.84
CA TRP A 74 -16.81 -6.25 -6.77
C TRP A 74 -16.26 -5.79 -8.12
N LYS A 75 -16.56 -6.55 -9.18
CA LYS A 75 -16.06 -6.27 -10.54
C LYS A 75 -14.53 -6.03 -10.56
N ASN A 76 -14.11 -4.80 -10.84
CA ASN A 76 -12.73 -4.39 -10.96
C ASN A 76 -12.17 -3.76 -9.68
N SER A 77 -13.01 -3.59 -8.67
CA SER A 77 -12.70 -2.85 -7.46
C SER A 77 -12.62 -3.77 -6.25
N SER A 78 -11.82 -3.35 -5.27
CA SER A 78 -11.85 -3.96 -3.94
C SER A 78 -11.54 -2.94 -2.87
N LEU A 79 -12.19 -3.10 -1.72
CA LEU A 79 -11.96 -2.33 -0.52
C LEU A 79 -11.51 -3.29 0.58
N SER A 80 -10.41 -2.97 1.25
CA SER A 80 -9.93 -3.73 2.39
C SER A 80 -9.78 -2.83 3.61
N TYR A 81 -10.08 -3.42 4.75
CA TYR A 81 -9.92 -2.81 6.06
C TYR A 81 -9.20 -3.82 6.96
N ARG A 82 -8.15 -3.37 7.65
CA ARG A 82 -7.43 -4.20 8.64
C ARG A 82 -7.57 -3.59 10.02
N HIS A 83 -7.88 -4.44 10.99
CA HIS A 83 -7.96 -4.06 12.39
C HIS A 83 -7.09 -4.99 13.25
N GLY A 84 -6.32 -4.40 14.16
CA GLY A 84 -5.48 -5.13 15.09
C GLY A 84 -6.12 -5.26 16.47
N PHE A 85 -6.22 -6.48 17.00
CA PHE A 85 -6.81 -6.71 18.31
C PHE A 85 -5.86 -6.28 19.42
N SER A 86 -6.38 -5.51 20.37
CA SER A 86 -5.62 -5.03 21.54
C SER A 86 -5.23 -6.15 22.50
N GLY A 87 -5.98 -7.25 22.55
CA GLY A 87 -5.77 -8.35 23.51
C GLY A 87 -4.56 -9.24 23.23
N MET A 88 -4.03 -9.23 22.00
CA MET A 88 -2.84 -10.02 21.62
C MET A 88 -1.54 -9.21 21.72
N ARG A 89 -1.62 -7.97 22.20
CA ARG A 89 -0.47 -7.06 22.28
C ARG A 89 0.37 -7.38 23.49
N ASP A 90 1.68 -7.26 23.30
CA ASP A 90 2.63 -7.32 24.39
C ASP A 90 2.43 -6.11 25.31
N LYS A 91 2.22 -6.35 26.62
CA LYS A 91 1.97 -5.26 27.57
C LYS A 91 3.19 -4.38 27.77
N GLU A 92 4.39 -4.92 27.59
CA GLU A 92 5.66 -4.20 27.79
C GLU A 92 5.91 -3.16 26.68
N LYS A 93 5.35 -3.38 25.49
CA LYS A 93 5.53 -2.54 24.29
C LYS A 93 4.53 -1.39 24.17
N GLY A 94 3.74 -1.12 25.21
CA GLY A 94 2.77 -0.02 25.23
C GLY A 94 1.56 -0.22 24.31
N LYS A 95 0.75 0.82 24.12
CA LYS A 95 -0.51 0.74 23.34
C LYS A 95 -0.33 1.36 21.97
N SER A 96 -0.64 0.59 20.93
CA SER A 96 -0.76 1.10 19.56
C SER A 96 -2.21 1.09 19.07
N SER A 97 -2.57 1.95 18.14
CA SER A 97 -3.87 1.94 17.47
C SER A 97 -3.66 2.26 16.01
N THR A 98 -4.42 1.56 15.16
CA THR A 98 -4.20 1.62 13.72
C THR A 98 -5.46 1.50 12.92
N VAL A 99 -5.53 2.27 11.85
CA VAL A 99 -6.55 2.19 10.81
C VAL A 99 -5.79 2.01 9.51
N ASP A 100 -6.07 0.93 8.78
CA ASP A 100 -5.52 0.69 7.45
C ASP A 100 -6.68 0.37 6.51
N LEU A 101 -7.00 1.33 5.65
CA LEU A 101 -8.01 1.21 4.61
C LEU A 101 -7.32 1.32 3.26
N GLN A 102 -7.57 0.35 2.39
CA GLN A 102 -6.99 0.30 1.05
C GLN A 102 -8.06 0.03 0.02
N TYR A 103 -8.05 0.80 -1.04
CA TYR A 103 -8.92 0.61 -2.19
C TYR A 103 -8.06 0.30 -3.41
N HIS A 104 -8.43 -0.75 -4.15
CA HIS A 104 -7.71 -1.20 -5.32
C HIS A 104 -8.64 -1.24 -6.53
N LEU A 105 -8.26 -0.59 -7.62
CA LEU A 105 -8.95 -0.57 -8.90
C LEU A 105 -8.08 -1.24 -9.97
N VAL A 106 -8.53 -2.39 -10.47
CA VAL A 106 -7.83 -3.15 -11.50
C VAL A 106 -8.50 -2.92 -12.85
N GLY A 107 -7.92 -2.05 -13.66
CA GLY A 107 -8.26 -1.95 -15.09
C GLY A 107 -7.65 -3.08 -15.91
N LYS A 108 -7.93 -3.09 -17.21
CA LYS A 108 -7.30 -4.02 -18.15
C LYS A 108 -5.79 -3.76 -18.28
N LYS A 109 -5.42 -2.48 -18.41
CA LYS A 109 -4.05 -2.02 -18.66
C LYS A 109 -3.43 -1.31 -17.46
N PHE A 110 -4.14 -1.19 -16.35
CA PHE A 110 -3.66 -0.41 -15.22
C PHE A 110 -4.15 -0.96 -13.87
N LEU A 111 -3.44 -0.59 -12.82
CA LEU A 111 -3.81 -0.76 -11.43
C LEU A 111 -3.74 0.62 -10.75
N VAL A 112 -4.77 0.96 -9.97
CA VAL A 112 -4.75 2.13 -9.10
C VAL A 112 -5.03 1.70 -7.68
N ASP A 113 -4.09 1.98 -6.79
CA ASP A 113 -4.23 1.73 -5.36
C ASP A 113 -4.36 3.06 -4.62
N PHE A 114 -5.27 3.12 -3.64
CA PHE A 114 -5.39 4.22 -2.70
C PHE A 114 -5.23 3.69 -1.28
N TYR A 115 -4.49 4.45 -0.46
CA TYR A 115 -4.14 4.09 0.90
C TYR A 115 -4.56 5.20 1.84
N PHE A 116 -5.28 4.82 2.90
CA PHE A 116 -5.57 5.67 4.04
C PHE A 116 -5.12 4.92 5.30
N GLN A 117 -3.95 5.31 5.82
CA GLN A 117 -3.32 4.64 6.94
C GLN A 117 -3.02 5.61 8.06
N GLN A 118 -3.39 5.22 9.28
CA GLN A 118 -3.13 5.98 10.49
C GLN A 118 -2.56 5.05 11.54
N TYR A 119 -1.43 5.44 12.11
CA TYR A 119 -0.73 4.72 13.16
C TYR A 119 -0.56 5.66 14.34
N LYS A 120 -0.92 5.20 15.53
CA LYS A 120 -0.68 5.89 16.80
C LYS A 120 -0.06 4.92 17.79
N GLY A 121 0.91 5.39 18.56
CA GLY A 121 1.56 4.61 19.62
C GLY A 121 2.62 3.68 19.06
N PHE A 122 3.84 3.86 19.52
CA PHE A 122 5.03 3.14 19.08
C PHE A 122 5.86 2.72 20.29
N TYR A 123 6.80 1.82 20.10
CA TYR A 123 7.84 1.48 21.06
C TYR A 123 9.21 1.49 20.40
N ARG A 124 10.25 1.62 21.24
CA ARG A 124 11.65 1.40 20.90
C ARG A 124 12.22 0.42 21.91
N TYR A 125 13.04 -0.52 21.46
CA TYR A 125 13.85 -1.33 22.37
C TYR A 125 15.16 -0.60 22.67
N ASP A 126 15.47 -0.42 23.94
CA ASP A 126 16.74 0.13 24.41
C ASP A 126 17.67 -1.04 24.74
N GLU A 127 18.70 -1.24 23.91
CA GLU A 127 19.63 -2.37 24.07
C GLU A 127 20.50 -2.26 25.32
N ASP A 128 20.88 -1.04 25.71
CA ASP A 128 21.76 -0.79 26.85
C ASP A 128 21.07 -1.17 28.17
N ASN A 129 19.80 -0.77 28.29
CA ASN A 129 18.99 -0.99 29.48
C ASN A 129 18.12 -2.25 29.40
N LYS A 130 18.04 -2.89 28.22
CA LYS A 130 17.15 -4.03 27.92
C LYS A 130 15.68 -3.79 28.27
N ILE A 131 15.19 -2.59 27.98
CA ILE A 131 13.81 -2.17 28.26
C ILE A 131 13.08 -1.71 26.99
N TYR A 132 11.75 -1.80 27.00
CA TYR A 132 10.89 -1.21 25.99
C TYR A 132 10.46 0.20 26.40
N LEU A 133 10.86 1.20 25.61
CA LEU A 133 10.41 2.58 25.75
C LEU A 133 9.15 2.79 24.92
N SER A 134 8.07 3.22 25.56
CA SER A 134 6.76 3.41 24.91
C SER A 134 6.47 4.88 24.58
N PHE A 135 6.09 5.13 23.33
CA PHE A 135 5.74 6.44 22.78
C PHE A 135 4.28 6.44 22.33
N ASN A 136 3.36 6.48 23.30
CA ASN A 136 1.92 6.31 23.04
C ASN A 136 1.30 7.42 22.17
N ASP A 137 1.95 8.59 22.09
CA ASP A 137 1.43 9.73 21.33
C ASP A 137 2.09 9.94 19.96
N LEU A 138 3.19 9.24 19.65
CA LEU A 138 3.79 9.25 18.32
C LEU A 138 2.77 8.77 17.29
N ARG A 139 2.58 9.56 16.23
CA ARG A 139 1.62 9.29 15.15
C ARG A 139 2.30 9.36 13.80
N ILE A 140 1.96 8.40 12.95
CA ILE A 140 2.32 8.39 11.53
C ILE A 140 1.04 8.21 10.74
N ASN A 141 0.72 9.19 9.89
CA ASN A 141 -0.40 9.11 8.98
C ASN A 141 0.10 9.13 7.55
N MET A 142 -0.41 8.24 6.70
CA MET A 142 -0.04 8.11 5.30
C MET A 142 -1.31 8.07 4.45
N TYR A 143 -1.40 9.02 3.52
CA TYR A 143 -2.51 9.13 2.59
C TYR A 143 -1.98 9.26 1.18
N GLY A 144 -2.46 8.46 0.24
CA GLY A 144 -1.95 8.56 -1.11
C GLY A 144 -2.39 7.42 -2.00
N GLY A 145 -1.66 7.27 -3.10
CA GLY A 145 -1.95 6.24 -4.06
C GLY A 145 -0.80 5.90 -4.97
N ARG A 146 -1.00 4.80 -5.69
CA ARG A 146 -0.09 4.29 -6.70
C ARG A 146 -0.87 4.05 -7.98
N PHE A 147 -0.34 4.53 -9.10
CA PHE A 147 -0.79 4.17 -10.42
C PHE A 147 0.26 3.24 -11.06
N THR A 148 -0.19 2.20 -11.76
CA THR A 148 0.71 1.31 -12.50
C THR A 148 0.07 0.94 -13.82
N TYR A 149 0.70 1.29 -14.92
CA TYR A 149 0.42 0.78 -16.25
C TYR A 149 1.10 -0.57 -16.47
N VAL A 150 0.38 -1.48 -17.11
CA VAL A 150 0.75 -2.88 -17.27
C VAL A 150 0.87 -3.21 -18.76
N PHE A 151 2.11 -3.43 -19.19
CA PHE A 151 2.40 -3.91 -20.54
C PHE A 151 2.01 -5.39 -20.69
N ASN A 152 1.84 -5.87 -21.92
CA ASN A 152 1.43 -7.27 -22.19
C ASN A 152 0.14 -7.68 -21.44
N SER A 153 -0.79 -6.74 -21.22
CA SER A 153 -2.04 -6.91 -20.47
C SER A 153 -3.09 -7.75 -21.21
N ASP A 154 -2.85 -8.05 -22.48
CA ASP A 154 -3.58 -9.05 -23.25
C ASP A 154 -3.34 -10.47 -22.71
N LYS A 155 -2.12 -10.75 -22.22
CA LYS A 155 -1.72 -12.07 -21.71
C LYS A 155 -1.46 -12.11 -20.22
N PHE A 156 -0.98 -11.03 -19.62
CA PHE A 156 -0.69 -10.93 -18.19
C PHE A 156 -1.84 -10.24 -17.45
N SER A 157 -2.31 -10.88 -16.37
CA SER A 157 -3.36 -10.34 -15.53
C SER A 157 -2.84 -9.84 -14.19
N ILE A 158 -2.71 -8.51 -14.03
CA ILE A 158 -2.38 -7.89 -12.73
C ILE A 158 -3.47 -8.17 -11.67
N GLY A 159 -4.71 -8.35 -12.14
CA GLY A 159 -5.87 -8.68 -11.33
C GLY A 159 -5.85 -10.06 -10.70
N ALA A 160 -5.18 -11.03 -11.31
CA ALA A 160 -5.14 -12.40 -10.80
C ALA A 160 -4.39 -12.48 -9.45
N ALA A 161 -3.36 -11.66 -9.28
CA ALA A 161 -2.56 -11.62 -8.06
C ALA A 161 -3.06 -10.63 -7.00
N ASN A 162 -3.60 -9.47 -7.43
CA ASN A 162 -3.97 -8.38 -6.52
C ASN A 162 -5.43 -8.49 -6.05
N ASN A 163 -6.39 -8.09 -6.89
CA ASN A 163 -7.82 -8.06 -6.54
C ASN A 163 -8.47 -9.44 -6.63
N ARG A 164 -7.79 -10.41 -7.25
CA ARG A 164 -8.30 -11.75 -7.56
C ARG A 164 -9.64 -11.68 -8.32
N ASN A 165 -9.77 -10.71 -9.22
CA ASN A 165 -10.96 -10.50 -10.06
C ASN A 165 -10.88 -11.23 -11.41
N SER A 166 -9.72 -11.78 -11.75
CA SER A 166 -9.45 -12.59 -12.93
C SER A 166 -8.63 -13.83 -12.58
N ILE A 167 -8.58 -14.79 -13.50
CA ILE A 167 -7.78 -16.01 -13.37
C ILE A 167 -6.63 -15.92 -14.37
N GLN A 168 -5.39 -16.13 -13.92
CA GLN A 168 -4.31 -16.41 -14.86
C GLN A 168 -4.34 -17.90 -15.22
N LYS A 169 -4.55 -18.24 -16.50
CA LYS A 169 -4.61 -19.62 -17.02
C LYS A 169 -3.27 -20.12 -17.55
N LYS A 170 -2.46 -19.24 -18.13
CA LYS A 170 -1.12 -19.53 -18.66
C LYS A 170 -0.11 -18.55 -18.10
N SER A 171 1.13 -18.98 -17.91
CA SER A 171 2.16 -18.09 -17.38
C SER A 171 2.44 -16.92 -18.34
N ALA A 172 2.59 -15.73 -17.78
CA ALA A 172 2.92 -14.52 -18.53
C ALA A 172 3.60 -13.53 -17.60
N GLY A 173 4.38 -12.62 -18.16
CA GLY A 173 4.96 -11.50 -17.44
C GLY A 173 4.64 -10.17 -18.10
N ALA A 174 4.82 -9.11 -17.35
CA ALA A 174 4.54 -7.75 -17.77
C ALA A 174 5.59 -6.80 -17.22
N LEU A 175 6.06 -5.90 -18.08
CA LEU A 175 6.69 -4.67 -17.62
C LEU A 175 5.65 -3.80 -16.95
N LEU A 176 6.08 -3.07 -15.93
CA LEU A 176 5.27 -2.16 -15.15
C LEU A 176 5.91 -0.77 -15.24
N ILE A 177 5.11 0.25 -15.55
CA ILE A 177 5.53 1.65 -15.43
C ILE A 177 4.43 2.38 -14.67
N GLY A 178 4.80 3.17 -13.68
CA GLY A 178 3.83 3.78 -12.80
C GLY A 178 4.36 5.01 -12.09
N GLY A 179 3.61 5.42 -11.09
CA GLY A 179 4.00 6.50 -10.20
C GLY A 179 3.31 6.39 -8.85
N THR A 180 3.93 6.98 -7.85
CA THR A 180 3.44 7.07 -6.48
C THR A 180 3.21 8.52 -6.11
N SER A 181 2.21 8.78 -5.26
CA SER A 181 2.03 10.06 -4.61
C SER A 181 1.48 9.83 -3.20
N PHE A 182 2.17 10.34 -2.19
CA PHE A 182 1.79 10.17 -0.79
C PHE A 182 2.03 11.45 0.01
N LEU A 183 1.09 11.74 0.90
CA LEU A 183 1.21 12.68 1.99
C LEU A 183 1.47 11.87 3.28
N THR A 184 2.65 12.06 3.86
CA THR A 184 3.05 11.47 5.14
C THR A 184 3.08 12.56 6.20
N VAL A 185 2.48 12.31 7.36
CA VAL A 185 2.48 13.24 8.49
C VAL A 185 2.93 12.49 9.74
N ILE A 186 4.07 12.91 10.29
CA ILE A 186 4.64 12.37 11.52
C ILE A 186 4.49 13.43 12.61
N LYS A 187 3.94 13.05 13.76
CA LYS A 187 3.69 13.95 14.90
C LYS A 187 4.05 13.32 16.24
N ASN A 188 4.38 14.18 17.19
CA ASN A 188 4.85 13.84 18.53
C ASN A 188 6.08 12.93 18.50
N THR A 189 7.03 13.24 17.63
CA THR A 189 8.32 12.54 17.55
C THR A 189 9.11 12.78 18.83
N PRO A 190 9.60 11.73 19.51
CA PRO A 190 10.35 11.90 20.74
C PRO A 190 11.70 12.57 20.47
N GLU A 191 12.16 13.35 21.44
CA GLU A 191 13.50 13.93 21.43
C GLU A 191 14.50 12.83 21.81
N LEU A 192 15.36 12.45 20.86
CA LEU A 192 16.31 11.34 21.02
C LEU A 192 17.73 11.80 21.33
N SER A 193 18.08 12.99 20.83
CA SER A 193 19.41 13.61 20.93
C SER A 193 19.28 15.12 20.66
N GLU A 194 20.34 15.88 20.93
CA GLU A 194 20.37 17.33 20.61
C GLU A 194 20.20 17.62 19.11
N GLY A 195 20.46 16.65 18.22
CA GLY A 195 20.25 16.74 16.76
C GLY A 195 18.87 16.29 16.27
N ILE A 196 18.16 15.47 17.06
CA ILE A 196 16.81 14.98 16.76
C ILE A 196 15.82 15.61 17.76
N GLN A 197 15.76 16.95 17.78
CA GLN A 197 14.70 17.66 18.50
C GLN A 197 13.41 17.64 17.67
N GLY A 198 12.30 17.20 18.28
CA GLY A 198 10.94 17.44 17.80
C GLY A 198 10.73 17.35 16.28
N ASN A 199 11.07 16.23 15.64
CA ASN A 199 11.02 16.13 14.18
C ASN A 199 9.60 15.83 13.65
N ASP A 200 8.62 16.62 14.10
CA ASP A 200 7.26 16.60 13.58
C ASP A 200 7.31 17.11 12.15
N ARG A 201 6.87 16.30 11.20
CA ARG A 201 7.05 16.61 9.77
C ARG A 201 5.83 16.26 8.95
N ARG A 202 5.68 17.02 7.87
CA ARG A 202 4.70 16.78 6.82
C ARG A 202 5.43 16.70 5.49
N SER A 203 5.43 15.50 4.93
CA SER A 203 6.17 15.20 3.71
C SER A 203 5.19 14.89 2.58
N PHE A 204 5.30 15.58 1.45
CA PHE A 204 4.63 15.21 0.21
C PHE A 204 5.64 14.57 -0.74
N SER A 205 5.49 13.26 -0.95
CA SER A 205 6.35 12.46 -1.83
C SER A 205 5.64 12.12 -3.13
N PHE A 206 6.33 12.21 -4.25
CA PHE A 206 5.82 11.75 -5.54
C PHE A 206 6.95 11.29 -6.45
N GLY A 207 6.68 10.36 -7.35
CA GLY A 207 7.71 9.99 -8.32
C GLY A 207 7.39 8.77 -9.17
N PRO A 208 8.13 8.58 -10.26
CA PRO A 208 7.93 7.46 -11.18
C PRO A 208 8.45 6.14 -10.59
N THR A 209 7.86 5.05 -11.08
CA THR A 209 8.30 3.67 -10.80
C THR A 209 8.40 2.88 -12.10
N VAL A 210 9.35 1.96 -12.14
CA VAL A 210 9.47 0.94 -13.18
C VAL A 210 9.65 -0.42 -12.52
N GLY A 211 9.09 -1.45 -13.11
CA GLY A 211 9.13 -2.77 -12.54
C GLY A 211 8.77 -3.87 -13.50
N TYR A 212 8.67 -5.08 -12.95
CA TYR A 212 8.27 -6.26 -13.66
C TYR A 212 7.44 -7.14 -12.73
N ALA A 213 6.41 -7.78 -13.29
CA ALA A 213 5.65 -8.81 -12.62
C ALA A 213 5.56 -10.04 -13.50
N TYR A 214 5.52 -11.21 -12.84
CA TYR A 214 5.37 -12.48 -13.53
C TYR A 214 4.29 -13.28 -12.84
N ASN A 215 3.36 -13.83 -13.61
CA ASN A 215 2.38 -14.79 -13.13
C ASN A 215 2.81 -16.17 -13.64
N TRP A 216 3.24 -17.03 -12.73
CA TRP A 216 3.56 -18.42 -13.02
C TRP A 216 2.39 -19.31 -12.63
N VAL A 217 1.76 -19.95 -13.62
CA VAL A 217 0.63 -20.86 -13.39
C VAL A 217 1.14 -22.30 -13.28
N LEU A 218 0.93 -22.90 -12.12
CA LEU A 218 1.27 -24.28 -11.79
C LEU A 218 0.00 -25.12 -11.68
N TRP A 219 0.01 -26.32 -12.27
CA TRP A 219 -1.12 -27.27 -12.25
C TRP A 219 -2.49 -26.62 -12.56
N LYS A 220 -2.50 -25.61 -13.44
CA LYS A 220 -3.65 -24.82 -13.90
C LYS A 220 -4.43 -24.02 -12.84
N LYS A 221 -4.23 -24.27 -11.55
CA LYS A 221 -4.96 -23.63 -10.46
C LYS A 221 -4.09 -22.90 -9.44
N PHE A 222 -2.80 -23.23 -9.35
CA PHE A 222 -1.88 -22.53 -8.45
C PHE A 222 -1.19 -21.40 -9.18
N LEU A 223 -1.12 -20.25 -8.53
CA LEU A 223 -0.49 -19.04 -9.04
C LEU A 223 0.66 -18.65 -8.13
N VAL A 224 1.85 -18.54 -8.70
CA VAL A 224 3.01 -17.90 -8.08
C VAL A 224 3.23 -16.59 -8.80
N SER A 225 3.05 -15.48 -8.11
CA SER A 225 3.08 -14.14 -8.69
C SER A 225 4.03 -13.21 -7.94
N PRO A 226 5.33 -13.22 -8.27
CA PRO A 226 6.25 -12.19 -7.86
C PRO A 226 6.09 -10.92 -8.71
N SER A 227 6.20 -9.77 -8.06
CA SER A 227 6.34 -8.46 -8.69
C SER A 227 7.39 -7.64 -7.95
N PHE A 228 8.20 -6.92 -8.69
CA PHE A 228 9.23 -6.04 -8.17
C PHE A 228 9.18 -4.71 -8.92
N SER A 229 9.41 -3.60 -8.21
CA SER A 229 9.47 -2.27 -8.80
C SER A 229 10.44 -1.40 -8.01
N VAL A 230 11.16 -0.56 -8.73
CA VAL A 230 12.04 0.48 -8.18
C VAL A 230 11.57 1.82 -8.69
N GLY A 231 11.91 2.88 -7.96
CA GLY A 231 11.60 4.23 -8.39
C GLY A 231 12.43 5.26 -7.66
N ILE A 232 12.22 6.50 -8.06
CA ILE A 232 12.77 7.69 -7.40
C ILE A 232 11.58 8.55 -6.97
N ASN A 233 11.65 9.14 -5.78
CA ASN A 233 10.63 10.06 -5.26
C ASN A 233 11.26 11.43 -5.00
N GLY A 234 10.68 12.49 -5.56
CA GLY A 234 10.88 13.84 -5.05
C GLY A 234 10.02 14.05 -3.82
N ILE A 235 10.58 14.63 -2.77
CA ILE A 235 9.92 14.80 -1.47
C ILE A 235 10.06 16.26 -1.03
N PHE A 236 8.92 16.91 -0.82
CA PHE A 236 8.86 18.17 -0.08
C PHE A 236 8.59 17.84 1.39
N ASP A 237 9.55 18.11 2.26
CA ASP A 237 9.48 17.80 3.68
C ASP A 237 9.42 19.10 4.50
N GLU A 238 8.26 19.36 5.09
CA GLU A 238 8.03 20.51 5.97
C GLU A 238 8.21 20.08 7.43
N ASN A 239 9.18 20.66 8.14
CA ASN A 239 9.22 20.58 9.59
C ASN A 239 8.08 21.43 10.17
N LEU A 240 7.17 20.81 10.91
CA LEU A 240 5.94 21.44 11.41
C LEU A 240 6.20 22.45 12.54
N GLN A 241 7.34 22.35 13.20
CA GLN A 241 7.73 23.23 14.30
C GLN A 241 8.45 24.47 13.76
N THR A 242 9.49 24.29 12.94
CA THR A 242 10.29 25.41 12.38
C THR A 242 9.66 26.04 11.14
N ARG A 243 8.75 25.33 10.47
CA ARG A 243 8.16 25.70 9.16
C ARG A 243 9.16 25.75 8.01
N ASN A 244 10.36 25.22 8.20
CA ASN A 244 11.32 25.03 7.13
C ASN A 244 10.87 23.89 6.22
N THR A 245 10.95 24.11 4.90
CA THR A 245 10.66 23.10 3.89
C THR A 245 11.93 22.79 3.12
N VAL A 246 12.29 21.50 3.08
CA VAL A 246 13.43 21.01 2.29
C VAL A 246 12.90 20.13 1.16
N PHE A 247 13.55 20.19 0.01
CA PHE A 247 13.32 19.26 -1.09
C PHE A 247 14.51 18.31 -1.23
N TYR A 248 14.24 17.01 -1.27
CA TYR A 248 15.24 15.99 -1.54
C TYR A 248 14.65 14.86 -2.40
N VAL A 249 15.51 14.02 -2.96
CA VAL A 249 15.14 12.93 -3.86
C VAL A 249 15.62 11.63 -3.30
N ASN A 250 14.77 10.60 -3.24
CA ASN A 250 15.13 9.31 -2.66
C ASN A 250 14.76 8.13 -3.54
N GLY A 251 15.48 7.02 -3.34
CA GLY A 251 15.10 5.72 -3.87
C GLY A 251 13.87 5.13 -3.17
N GLN A 252 13.02 4.47 -3.94
CA GLN A 252 11.94 3.62 -3.43
C GLN A 252 11.99 2.23 -4.04
N ILE A 253 11.63 1.23 -3.23
CA ILE A 253 11.48 -0.14 -3.68
C ILE A 253 10.12 -0.68 -3.24
N ALA A 254 9.49 -1.45 -4.12
CA ALA A 254 8.27 -2.19 -3.85
C ALA A 254 8.39 -3.61 -4.38
N SER A 255 8.08 -4.59 -3.54
CA SER A 255 8.06 -6.01 -3.92
C SER A 255 6.80 -6.65 -3.36
N THR A 256 6.23 -7.59 -4.11
CA THR A 256 5.10 -8.42 -3.67
C THR A 256 5.28 -9.82 -4.20
N LEU A 257 5.03 -10.81 -3.36
CA LEU A 257 4.94 -12.22 -3.73
C LEU A 257 3.55 -12.71 -3.33
N ASN A 258 2.81 -13.23 -4.30
CA ASN A 258 1.51 -13.86 -4.06
C ASN A 258 1.56 -15.33 -4.47
N LEU A 259 1.23 -16.23 -3.53
CA LEU A 259 1.11 -17.67 -3.73
C LEU A 259 -0.34 -18.04 -3.48
N ALA A 260 -1.11 -18.38 -4.52
CA ALA A 260 -2.55 -18.54 -4.38
C ALA A 260 -3.12 -19.71 -5.17
N TYR A 261 -4.05 -20.44 -4.56
CA TYR A 261 -4.95 -21.32 -5.26
C TYR A 261 -6.13 -20.52 -5.83
N GLN A 262 -6.34 -20.62 -7.14
CA GLN A 262 -7.37 -19.93 -7.91
C GLN A 262 -8.56 -20.87 -8.17
N GLY A 263 -9.35 -21.17 -7.13
CA GLY A 263 -10.63 -21.88 -7.29
C GLY A 263 -11.75 -20.94 -7.74
N GLU A 264 -12.78 -21.49 -8.38
CA GLU A 264 -13.90 -20.70 -8.92
C GLU A 264 -14.69 -19.98 -7.82
N GLU A 265 -15.02 -20.69 -6.75
CA GLU A 265 -15.73 -20.14 -5.58
C GLU A 265 -14.77 -19.75 -4.47
N TRP A 266 -13.75 -20.58 -4.19
CA TRP A 266 -12.83 -20.36 -3.08
C TRP A 266 -11.41 -20.12 -3.59
N GLY A 267 -10.80 -19.05 -3.09
CA GLY A 267 -9.37 -18.77 -3.24
C GLY A 267 -8.70 -18.77 -1.88
N VAL A 268 -7.54 -19.38 -1.78
CA VAL A 268 -6.72 -19.36 -0.56
C VAL A 268 -5.29 -19.09 -0.96
N GLY A 269 -4.56 -18.31 -0.16
CA GLY A 269 -3.19 -18.01 -0.49
C GLY A 269 -2.46 -17.20 0.55
N ILE A 270 -1.20 -16.96 0.24
CA ILE A 270 -0.27 -16.18 1.02
C ILE A 270 0.19 -15.00 0.18
N ARG A 271 0.24 -13.81 0.79
CA ARG A 271 0.80 -12.61 0.20
C ARG A 271 1.89 -12.05 1.11
N SER A 272 3.08 -11.87 0.56
CA SER A 272 4.16 -11.12 1.19
C SER A 272 4.36 -9.81 0.42
N SER A 273 4.55 -8.69 1.10
CA SER A 273 4.85 -7.40 0.46
C SER A 273 5.90 -6.62 1.23
N LEU A 274 6.78 -5.95 0.50
CA LEU A 274 7.76 -5.00 1.01
C LEU A 274 7.55 -3.67 0.29
N ASN A 275 7.42 -2.59 1.04
CA ASN A 275 7.56 -1.23 0.53
C ASN A 275 8.58 -0.53 1.41
N ALA A 276 9.65 0.01 0.82
CA ALA A 276 10.62 0.79 1.55
C ALA A 276 10.90 2.09 0.79
N MET A 277 10.87 3.18 1.55
CA MET A 277 11.31 4.50 1.11
C MET A 277 12.55 4.83 1.95
N TYR A 278 13.68 4.96 1.29
CA TYR A 278 14.89 5.49 1.92
C TYR A 278 14.71 7.00 2.06
N PHE A 279 15.14 7.62 3.17
CA PHE A 279 15.28 9.07 3.22
C PHE A 279 16.76 9.45 3.20
N ASP A 280 17.16 10.24 2.20
CA ASP A 280 18.49 10.82 2.12
C ASP A 280 18.76 11.72 3.33
N LYS A 281 20.05 11.86 3.63
CA LYS A 281 20.60 12.48 4.83
C LYS A 281 20.14 13.94 4.97
N VAL A 282 19.33 14.23 5.98
CA VAL A 282 18.99 15.59 6.42
C VAL A 282 19.76 15.84 7.71
N GLU A 283 20.60 16.87 7.74
CA GLU A 283 21.26 17.38 8.96
C GLU A 283 21.86 16.29 9.88
N GLY A 284 22.70 15.41 9.35
CA GLY A 284 23.48 14.46 10.16
C GLY A 284 22.83 13.09 10.40
N TYR A 285 21.51 12.95 10.23
CA TYR A 285 20.79 11.68 10.39
C TYR A 285 20.11 11.21 9.10
N THR A 286 19.92 9.90 8.94
CA THR A 286 19.06 9.31 7.88
C THR A 286 17.77 8.80 8.51
N THR A 287 16.65 8.93 7.79
CA THR A 287 15.40 8.26 8.18
C THR A 287 15.12 7.15 7.18
N GLN A 288 14.54 6.03 7.61
CA GLN A 288 13.91 5.09 6.70
C GLN A 288 12.50 4.75 7.19
N LEU A 289 11.52 4.78 6.27
CA LEU A 289 10.19 4.24 6.53
C LEU A 289 10.01 2.97 5.71
N SER A 290 9.85 1.85 6.41
CA SER A 290 9.66 0.55 5.77
C SER A 290 8.38 -0.10 6.26
N ASN A 291 7.65 -0.74 5.34
CA ASN A 291 6.47 -1.53 5.64
C ASN A 291 6.62 -2.91 4.99
N LYS A 292 6.66 -3.93 5.83
CA LYS A 292 6.65 -5.35 5.43
C LYS A 292 5.34 -5.96 5.90
N SER A 293 4.66 -6.70 5.03
CA SER A 293 3.45 -7.43 5.43
C SER A 293 3.51 -8.88 4.96
N PHE A 294 3.02 -9.78 5.81
CA PHE A 294 2.78 -11.18 5.49
C PHE A 294 1.34 -11.50 5.82
N SER A 295 0.57 -11.97 4.83
CA SER A 295 -0.86 -12.23 4.96
C SER A 295 -1.20 -13.64 4.48
N LEU A 296 -1.90 -14.40 5.32
CA LEU A 296 -2.69 -15.55 4.88
C LEU A 296 -4.09 -15.05 4.57
N PHE A 297 -4.67 -15.40 3.42
CA PHE A 297 -6.02 -14.98 3.05
C PHE A 297 -6.88 -16.12 2.56
N LEU A 298 -8.19 -15.98 2.81
CA LEU A 298 -9.26 -16.82 2.28
C LEU A 298 -10.28 -15.91 1.61
N THR A 299 -10.60 -16.18 0.36
CA THR A 299 -11.60 -15.46 -0.44
C THR A 299 -12.72 -16.41 -0.83
N LYS A 300 -13.97 -16.03 -0.55
CA LYS A 300 -15.17 -16.67 -1.07
C LYS A 300 -15.81 -15.78 -2.11
N ARG A 301 -16.09 -16.31 -3.30
CA ARG A 301 -16.82 -15.63 -4.37
C ARG A 301 -18.28 -16.04 -4.40
N PHE A 302 -19.12 -15.11 -4.84
CA PHE A 302 -20.55 -15.31 -4.95
C PHE A 302 -21.18 -14.36 -5.97
N SER A 303 -22.42 -14.65 -6.34
CA SER A 303 -23.25 -13.76 -7.16
C SER A 303 -24.42 -13.27 -6.33
N LEU A 304 -24.79 -12.01 -6.49
CA LEU A 304 -26.03 -11.46 -5.92
C LEU A 304 -27.17 -11.68 -6.93
N LYS A 305 -28.39 -11.90 -6.43
CA LYS A 305 -29.59 -12.00 -7.30
C LYS A 305 -29.93 -10.66 -7.98
N LYS A 306 -29.62 -9.55 -7.30
CA LYS A 306 -29.81 -8.19 -7.78
C LYS A 306 -28.70 -7.30 -7.21
N ASP A 307 -28.07 -6.52 -8.07
CA ASP A 307 -26.98 -5.64 -7.66
C ASP A 307 -27.52 -4.42 -6.90
N PRO A 308 -27.02 -4.14 -5.68
CA PRO A 308 -27.31 -2.90 -4.97
C PRO A 308 -26.91 -1.71 -5.83
N LYS A 309 -27.70 -0.62 -5.81
CA LYS A 309 -27.44 0.58 -6.63
C LYS A 309 -26.00 1.12 -6.49
N ILE A 310 -25.41 1.02 -5.30
CA ILE A 310 -24.05 1.49 -5.02
C ILE A 310 -22.93 0.60 -5.59
N LEU A 311 -23.24 -0.65 -5.95
CA LEU A 311 -22.30 -1.63 -6.51
C LEU A 311 -22.52 -1.89 -8.01
N GLN A 312 -23.55 -1.27 -8.60
CA GLN A 312 -23.83 -1.37 -10.03
C GLN A 312 -22.73 -0.73 -10.87
N TYR A 313 -22.00 0.23 -10.31
CA TYR A 313 -20.93 0.95 -10.98
C TYR A 313 -19.66 0.87 -10.15
N ASP A 314 -18.52 0.85 -10.84
CA ASP A 314 -17.24 1.13 -10.21
C ASP A 314 -16.54 2.34 -10.85
N LEU A 315 -15.37 2.68 -10.34
CA LEU A 315 -14.62 3.84 -10.84
C LEU A 315 -14.24 3.73 -12.32
N ILE A 316 -14.17 2.52 -12.89
CA ILE A 316 -13.93 2.36 -14.34
C ILE A 316 -15.15 2.77 -15.14
N ASP A 317 -16.36 2.43 -14.67
CA ASP A 317 -17.62 2.81 -15.32
C ASP A 317 -17.81 4.34 -15.34
N LEU A 318 -17.30 5.05 -14.32
CA LEU A 318 -17.28 6.52 -14.25
C LEU A 318 -16.23 7.15 -15.18
N LEU A 319 -15.09 6.47 -15.39
CA LEU A 319 -13.98 6.95 -16.22
C LEU A 319 -14.16 6.67 -17.71
N ASN A 320 -15.11 5.82 -18.09
CA ASN A 320 -15.41 5.52 -19.50
C ASN A 320 -16.92 5.65 -19.80
N PRO A 321 -17.41 6.89 -19.96
CA PRO A 321 -18.83 7.19 -20.15
C PRO A 321 -19.42 6.72 -21.49
N SER A 322 -18.65 6.02 -22.34
CA SER A 322 -19.14 5.43 -23.59
C SER A 322 -20.02 4.19 -23.41
N THR A 323 -20.39 3.88 -22.16
CA THR A 323 -21.25 2.74 -21.79
C THR A 323 -22.60 3.16 -21.22
N TYR A 324 -22.95 4.45 -21.33
CA TYR A 324 -24.28 4.98 -21.01
C TYR A 324 -25.16 5.06 -22.26
#